data_AF-A0A970LHV2-F1
#
_entry.id   AF-A0A970LHV2-F1
#
_cell.length_a   1.000
_cell.length_b   1.000
_cell.length_c   1.000
_cell.angle_alpha   90.00
_cell.angle_beta   90.00
_cell.angle_gamma   90.00
#
_symmetry.space_group_name_H-M   'P 1'
#
loop_
_entity.id
_entity.type
_entity.pdbx_description
1 polymer ?
#
loop_
_entity_poly.entity_id
_entity_poly.type
_entity_poly.pdbx_seq_one_letter_code
_entity_poly.pdbx_strand_id
1 'polypeptide(L)'
;MFQPDNGHQPIVYTLTANCRDCYRCVRVCPVKAIRIQDGQAYVDDARCIQCGTCVRECPQHAKTIRSDTERVRDLLGSGARVAVSIAPSFATVFPGWKSTRIPAALRRLGFGYVAETAEGARTVAQATAAIVTADPEHAGCIGGACPAVVHYIEKYHPELVDQIVPVVSPMIAHARML
;
A
#
# COMPACT_ATOMS: atom_id res chain seq x y z
N MET A 1 10.63 -24.55 12.45
CA MET A 1 9.80 -24.06 11.34
C MET A 1 9.12 -22.78 11.83
N PHE A 2 9.46 -21.61 11.29
CA PHE A 2 8.72 -20.38 11.61
C PHE A 2 7.34 -20.49 10.94
N GLN A 3 6.36 -20.94 11.71
CA GLN A 3 4.97 -20.76 11.33
C GLN A 3 4.67 -19.26 11.47
N PRO A 4 3.95 -18.63 10.52
CA PRO A 4 3.49 -17.27 10.74
C PRO A 4 2.62 -17.27 12.01
N ASP A 5 3.11 -16.63 13.06
CA ASP A 5 2.35 -16.42 14.28
C ASP A 5 1.01 -15.75 13.92
N ASN A 6 -0.08 -16.34 14.41
CA ASN A 6 -1.44 -15.79 14.42
C ASN A 6 -2.24 -15.75 13.11
N GLY A 7 -2.22 -16.78 12.25
CA GLY A 7 -3.28 -16.97 11.23
C GLY A 7 -3.52 -15.81 10.25
N HIS A 8 -2.65 -14.80 10.25
CA HIS A 8 -2.76 -13.58 9.49
C HIS A 8 -1.49 -13.44 8.67
N GLN A 9 -1.64 -13.60 7.37
CA GLN A 9 -0.53 -13.48 6.45
C GLN A 9 -0.09 -12.01 6.38
N PRO A 10 1.18 -11.69 6.65
CA PRO A 10 1.66 -10.31 6.60
C PRO A 10 1.58 -9.74 5.18
N ILE A 11 1.45 -8.42 5.06
CA ILE A 11 1.27 -7.74 3.76
C ILE A 11 2.42 -8.05 2.80
N VAL A 12 3.66 -8.03 3.30
CA VAL A 12 4.86 -8.39 2.54
C VAL A 12 5.51 -9.58 3.21
N TYR A 13 5.69 -10.68 2.47
CA TYR A 13 6.21 -11.93 3.02
C TYR A 13 7.16 -12.66 2.06
N THR A 14 7.80 -13.72 2.57
CA THR A 14 8.71 -14.57 1.79
C THR A 14 8.03 -15.87 1.38
N LEU A 15 8.06 -16.19 0.09
CA LEU A 15 7.84 -17.54 -0.43
C LEU A 15 9.17 -18.31 -0.33
N THR A 16 9.31 -19.06 0.76
CA THR A 16 10.53 -19.81 1.12
C THR A 16 11.02 -20.70 -0.03
N ALA A 17 10.12 -21.42 -0.69
CA ALA A 17 10.44 -22.30 -1.82
C ALA A 17 11.11 -21.60 -3.02
N ASN A 18 10.91 -20.29 -3.18
CA ASN A 18 11.45 -19.51 -4.29
C ASN A 18 12.77 -18.81 -3.92
N CYS A 19 13.12 -18.73 -2.64
CA CYS A 19 14.30 -17.98 -2.23
C CYS A 19 15.60 -18.75 -2.55
N ARG A 20 16.58 -18.03 -3.10
CA ARG A 20 17.91 -18.56 -3.50
C ARG A 20 19.06 -17.83 -2.82
N ASP A 21 18.80 -17.23 -1.66
CA ASP A 21 19.79 -16.69 -0.73
C ASP A 21 20.80 -15.69 -1.33
N CYS A 22 20.41 -14.98 -2.40
CA CYS A 22 21.25 -13.97 -3.06
C CYS A 22 21.40 -12.67 -2.24
N TYR A 23 20.63 -12.56 -1.14
CA TYR A 23 20.59 -11.44 -0.19
C TYR A 23 20.38 -10.04 -0.79
N ARG A 24 19.89 -9.92 -2.03
CA ARG A 24 19.59 -8.60 -2.64
C ARG A 24 18.56 -7.83 -1.82
N CYS A 25 17.51 -8.50 -1.34
CA CYS A 25 16.49 -7.91 -0.47
C CYS A 25 17.06 -7.30 0.82
N VAL A 26 18.11 -7.90 1.41
CA VAL A 26 18.79 -7.38 2.60
C VAL A 26 19.48 -6.04 2.31
N ARG A 27 20.16 -5.96 1.15
CA ARG A 27 20.91 -4.76 0.75
C ARG A 27 19.98 -3.57 0.48
N VAL A 28 18.88 -3.81 -0.22
CA VAL A 28 17.96 -2.76 -0.71
C VAL A 28 16.89 -2.34 0.30
N CYS A 29 16.68 -3.09 1.39
CA CYS A 29 15.67 -2.73 2.38
C CYS A 29 16.07 -1.42 3.11
N PRO A 30 15.24 -0.36 3.08
CA PRO A 30 15.60 0.93 3.66
C PRO A 30 15.67 0.88 5.20
N VAL A 31 14.89 0.01 5.84
CA VAL A 31 14.77 -0.11 7.30
C VAL A 31 15.41 -1.39 7.86
N LYS A 32 16.15 -2.12 7.01
CA LYS A 32 16.81 -3.40 7.36
C LYS A 32 15.85 -4.42 8.00
N ALA A 33 14.60 -4.47 7.52
CA ALA A 33 13.55 -5.39 7.97
C ALA A 33 13.65 -6.80 7.32
N ILE A 34 14.83 -7.21 6.86
CA ILE A 34 15.06 -8.56 6.34
C ILE A 34 16.01 -9.27 7.30
N ARG A 35 15.55 -10.36 7.91
CA ARG A 35 16.36 -11.21 8.79
C ARG A 35 16.88 -12.43 8.03
N ILE A 36 18.06 -12.91 8.40
CA ILE A 36 18.59 -14.19 7.91
C ILE A 36 18.39 -15.23 8.99
N GLN A 37 17.79 -16.35 8.61
CA GLN A 37 17.57 -17.50 9.49
C GLN A 37 17.86 -18.77 8.69
N ASP A 38 18.71 -19.65 9.22
CA ASP A 38 19.11 -20.91 8.57
C ASP A 38 19.62 -20.71 7.13
N GLY A 39 20.37 -19.63 6.90
CA GLY A 39 20.91 -19.27 5.58
C GLY A 39 19.90 -18.63 4.62
N GLN A 40 18.65 -18.41 5.05
CA GLN A 40 17.59 -17.89 4.19
C GLN A 40 17.00 -16.56 4.66
N ALA A 41 16.64 -15.71 3.71
CA ALA A 41 16.17 -14.34 3.95
C ALA A 41 14.65 -14.25 4.15
N TYR A 42 14.22 -13.82 5.34
CA TYR A 42 12.81 -13.62 5.72
C TYR A 42 12.48 -12.15 5.95
N VAL A 43 11.26 -11.74 5.59
CA VAL A 43 10.74 -10.43 5.97
C VAL A 43 10.38 -10.47 7.45
N ASP A 44 10.88 -9.50 8.20
CA ASP A 44 10.48 -9.26 9.59
C ASP A 44 9.33 -8.25 9.59
N ASP A 45 8.10 -8.73 9.75
CA ASP A 45 6.89 -7.91 9.64
C ASP A 45 6.81 -6.81 10.70
N ALA A 46 7.31 -7.08 11.92
CA ALA A 46 7.34 -6.09 12.99
C ALA A 46 8.15 -4.84 12.58
N ARG A 47 9.28 -5.05 11.88
CA ARG A 47 10.15 -3.98 11.36
C ARG A 47 9.73 -3.47 9.99
N CYS A 48 8.95 -4.23 9.23
CA CYS A 48 8.60 -3.88 7.88
C CYS A 48 7.72 -2.62 7.82
N ILE A 49 8.07 -1.66 6.96
CA ILE A 49 7.23 -0.50 6.63
C ILE A 49 6.35 -0.75 5.40
N GLN A 50 6.36 -1.99 4.87
CA GLN A 50 5.51 -2.45 3.77
C GLN A 50 5.68 -1.67 2.45
N CYS A 51 6.86 -1.10 2.20
CA CYS A 51 7.13 -0.29 1.00
C CYS A 51 7.29 -1.08 -0.32
N GLY A 52 7.44 -2.41 -0.25
CA GLY A 52 7.55 -3.27 -1.43
C GLY A 52 8.90 -3.22 -2.18
N THR A 53 9.90 -2.46 -1.72
CA THR A 53 11.23 -2.40 -2.39
C THR A 53 11.84 -3.80 -2.55
N CYS A 54 11.75 -4.64 -1.52
CA CYS A 54 12.28 -6.00 -1.58
C CYS A 54 11.53 -6.91 -2.57
N VAL A 55 10.25 -6.64 -2.84
CA VAL A 55 9.42 -7.36 -3.82
C VAL A 55 9.90 -7.02 -5.23
N ARG A 56 10.03 -5.71 -5.52
CA ARG A 56 10.49 -5.20 -6.83
C ARG A 56 11.90 -5.70 -7.18
N GLU A 57 12.79 -5.72 -6.19
CA GLU A 57 14.20 -6.04 -6.39
C GLU A 57 14.53 -7.54 -6.30
N CYS A 58 13.56 -8.42 -5.99
CA CYS A 58 13.84 -9.84 -5.85
C CYS A 58 13.89 -10.52 -7.23
N PRO A 59 15.06 -11.00 -7.71
CA PRO A 59 15.15 -11.64 -9.02
C PRO A 59 14.48 -13.03 -9.06
N GLN A 60 14.13 -13.58 -7.89
CA GLN A 60 13.51 -14.90 -7.76
C GLN A 60 11.99 -14.80 -7.51
N HIS A 61 11.44 -13.59 -7.43
CA HIS A 61 10.05 -13.36 -7.02
C HIS A 61 9.69 -14.04 -5.68
N ALA A 62 10.68 -14.19 -4.80
CA ALA A 62 10.54 -14.84 -3.50
C ALA A 62 9.97 -13.89 -2.43
N LYS A 63 10.00 -12.58 -2.67
CA LYS A 63 9.35 -11.57 -1.84
C LYS A 63 8.06 -11.19 -2.55
N THR A 64 6.93 -11.29 -1.86
CA THR A 64 5.61 -11.09 -2.49
C THR A 64 4.68 -10.29 -1.58
N ILE A 65 3.58 -9.84 -2.17
CA ILE A 65 2.51 -9.09 -1.49
C ILE A 65 1.31 -10.02 -1.32
N ARG A 66 0.64 -9.95 -0.17
CA ARG A 66 -0.62 -10.67 0.07
C ARG A 66 -1.64 -10.35 -1.02
N SER A 67 -2.26 -11.38 -1.57
CA SER A 67 -3.34 -11.22 -2.54
C SER A 67 -4.68 -11.13 -1.81
N ASP A 68 -5.41 -10.04 -2.01
CA ASP A 68 -6.78 -9.89 -1.53
C ASP A 68 -7.82 -10.27 -2.60
N THR A 69 -7.41 -11.00 -3.65
CA THR A 69 -8.29 -11.34 -4.79
C THR A 69 -9.47 -12.23 -4.39
N GLU A 70 -9.26 -13.22 -3.52
CA GLU A 70 -10.34 -14.08 -3.04
C GLU A 70 -11.35 -13.29 -2.20
N ARG A 71 -10.86 -12.43 -1.30
CA ARG A 71 -11.70 -11.51 -0.53
C ARG A 71 -12.56 -10.62 -1.43
N VAL A 72 -12.01 -10.15 -2.57
CA VAL A 72 -12.79 -9.38 -3.55
C VAL A 72 -13.85 -10.25 -4.24
N ARG A 73 -13.55 -11.51 -4.57
CA ARG A 73 -14.57 -12.43 -5.13
C ARG A 73 -15.72 -12.65 -4.15
N ASP A 74 -15.41 -12.85 -2.87
CA ASP A 74 -16.42 -13.04 -1.82
C ASP A 74 -17.29 -11.80 -1.66
N LEU A 75 -16.68 -10.60 -1.66
CA LEU A 75 -17.41 -9.34 -1.62
C LEU A 75 -18.38 -9.20 -2.81
N LEU A 76 -17.93 -9.51 -4.02
CA LEU A 76 -18.76 -9.47 -5.23
C LEU A 76 -19.88 -10.54 -5.20
N GLY A 77 -19.63 -11.68 -4.57
CA GLY A 77 -20.60 -12.77 -4.40
C GLY A 77 -21.61 -12.55 -3.27
N SER A 78 -21.38 -11.57 -2.39
CA SER A 78 -22.23 -11.32 -1.21
C SER A 78 -23.63 -10.77 -1.50
N GLY A 79 -23.88 -10.34 -2.74
CA GLY A 79 -25.11 -9.64 -3.13
C GLY A 79 -25.15 -8.16 -2.73
N ALA A 80 -24.16 -7.66 -1.98
CA ALA A 80 -24.02 -6.25 -1.68
C ALA A 80 -23.60 -5.45 -2.92
N ARG A 81 -23.95 -4.16 -2.97
CA ARG A 81 -23.43 -3.25 -4.00
C ARG A 81 -21.98 -2.90 -3.66
N VAL A 82 -21.04 -3.42 -4.44
CA VAL A 82 -19.61 -3.20 -4.22
C VAL A 82 -19.09 -2.04 -5.07
N ALA A 83 -18.44 -1.07 -4.43
CA ALA A 83 -17.71 0.01 -5.09
C ALA A 83 -16.21 -0.32 -5.21
N VAL A 84 -15.56 0.16 -6.26
CA VAL A 84 -14.10 0.10 -6.40
C VAL A 84 -13.51 1.50 -6.54
N SER A 85 -12.50 1.77 -5.72
CA SER A 85 -11.65 2.96 -5.75
C SER A 85 -10.30 2.60 -6.39
N ILE A 86 -10.05 3.04 -7.61
CA ILE A 86 -8.83 2.69 -8.36
C ILE A 86 -7.77 3.77 -8.16
N ALA A 87 -6.56 3.37 -7.74
CA ALA A 87 -5.45 4.31 -7.60
C ALA A 87 -5.00 4.90 -8.95
N PRO A 88 -4.69 6.21 -9.04
CA PRO A 88 -4.42 6.91 -10.30
C PRO A 88 -3.27 6.34 -11.14
N SER A 89 -2.33 5.63 -10.49
CA SER A 89 -1.22 4.94 -11.17
C SER A 89 -1.67 3.85 -12.15
N PHE A 90 -2.93 3.41 -12.12
CA PHE A 90 -3.43 2.45 -13.12
C PHE A 90 -3.25 2.96 -14.56
N ALA A 91 -3.34 4.29 -14.77
CA ALA A 91 -3.20 4.89 -16.09
C ALA A 91 -1.78 4.73 -16.66
N THR A 92 -0.76 4.69 -15.80
CA THR A 92 0.63 4.47 -16.22
C THR A 92 0.94 2.99 -16.42
N VAL A 93 0.33 2.11 -15.62
CA VAL A 93 0.46 0.65 -15.75
C VAL A 93 -0.25 0.12 -17.00
N PHE A 94 -1.38 0.74 -17.39
CA PHE A 94 -2.21 0.32 -18.52
C PHE A 94 -2.35 1.43 -19.57
N PRO A 95 -1.29 1.76 -20.34
CA PRO A 95 -1.30 2.93 -21.21
C PRO A 95 -2.25 2.80 -22.41
N GLY A 96 -2.67 3.96 -22.93
CA GLY A 96 -3.46 4.09 -24.16
C GLY A 96 -4.87 3.53 -24.03
N TRP A 97 -5.29 2.69 -24.98
CA TRP A 97 -6.65 2.13 -25.01
C TRP A 97 -6.96 1.19 -23.83
N LYS A 98 -5.93 0.71 -23.10
CA LYS A 98 -6.13 -0.19 -21.97
C LYS A 98 -6.75 0.54 -20.78
N SER A 99 -6.23 1.72 -20.42
CA SER A 99 -6.75 2.53 -19.30
C SER A 99 -8.20 2.92 -19.52
N THR A 100 -8.58 3.29 -20.74
CA THR A 100 -9.96 3.71 -21.07
C THR A 100 -10.98 2.57 -20.92
N ARG A 101 -10.54 1.31 -20.96
CA ARG A 101 -11.41 0.13 -20.77
C ARG A 101 -11.46 -0.39 -19.35
N ILE A 102 -10.56 0.02 -18.46
CA ILE A 102 -10.55 -0.45 -17.05
C ILE A 102 -11.90 -0.23 -16.36
N PRO A 103 -12.56 0.94 -16.48
CA PRO A 103 -13.87 1.13 -15.84
C PRO A 103 -14.95 0.18 -16.38
N ALA A 104 -14.94 -0.12 -17.69
CA ALA A 104 -15.88 -1.05 -18.29
C ALA A 104 -15.58 -2.50 -17.86
N ALA A 105 -14.30 -2.87 -17.79
CA ALA A 105 -13.87 -4.19 -17.33
C ALA A 105 -14.29 -4.45 -15.88
N LEU A 106 -14.12 -3.47 -14.99
CA LEU A 106 -14.52 -3.61 -13.58
C LEU A 106 -16.05 -3.71 -13.42
N ARG A 107 -16.83 -2.95 -14.19
CA ARG A 107 -18.30 -3.13 -14.19
C ARG A 107 -18.70 -4.53 -14.64
N ARG A 108 -18.03 -5.07 -15.67
CA ARG A 108 -18.25 -6.46 -16.13
C ARG A 108 -17.86 -7.52 -15.10
N LEU A 109 -16.94 -7.21 -14.19
CA LEU A 109 -16.56 -8.07 -13.07
C LEU A 109 -17.56 -8.02 -11.91
N GLY A 110 -18.54 -7.11 -11.93
CA GLY A 110 -19.61 -7.03 -10.92
C GLY A 110 -19.57 -5.80 -10.01
N PHE A 111 -18.61 -4.88 -10.19
CA PHE A 111 -18.58 -3.65 -9.40
C PHE A 111 -19.73 -2.71 -9.78
N GLY A 112 -20.59 -2.37 -8.81
CA GLY A 112 -21.77 -1.51 -8.98
C GLY A 112 -21.45 -0.01 -8.96
N TYR A 113 -20.22 0.36 -8.60
CA TYR A 113 -19.68 1.70 -8.72
C TYR A 113 -18.18 1.64 -8.96
N VAL A 114 -17.67 2.47 -9.88
CA VAL A 114 -16.25 2.51 -10.25
C VAL A 114 -15.82 3.97 -10.28
N ALA A 115 -14.88 4.34 -9.41
CA ALA A 115 -14.32 5.68 -9.34
C ALA A 115 -12.82 5.63 -9.05
N GLU A 116 -12.18 6.78 -9.22
CA GLU A 116 -10.74 6.93 -9.07
C GLU A 116 -10.39 7.54 -7.71
N THR A 117 -9.38 6.99 -7.03
CA THR A 117 -8.85 7.54 -5.77
C THR A 117 -8.37 8.99 -5.91
N ALA A 118 -8.16 9.47 -7.15
CA ALA A 118 -7.84 10.86 -7.44
C ALA A 118 -8.90 11.85 -6.91
N GLU A 119 -10.17 11.45 -6.81
CA GLU A 119 -11.22 12.28 -6.21
C GLU A 119 -10.95 12.52 -4.70
N GLY A 120 -10.57 11.46 -3.99
CA GLY A 120 -10.07 11.58 -2.62
C GLY A 120 -8.77 12.36 -2.54
N ALA A 121 -7.85 12.18 -3.50
CA ALA A 121 -6.57 12.90 -3.53
C ALA A 121 -6.77 14.41 -3.67
N ARG A 122 -7.71 14.85 -4.52
CA ARG A 122 -8.10 16.26 -4.64
C ARG A 122 -8.61 16.80 -3.31
N THR A 123 -9.51 16.07 -2.65
CA THR A 123 -10.09 16.48 -1.37
C THR A 123 -9.03 16.61 -0.28
N VAL A 124 -8.12 15.62 -0.19
CA VAL A 124 -6.99 15.65 0.76
C VAL A 124 -6.05 16.80 0.45
N ALA A 125 -5.69 17.02 -0.81
CA ALA A 125 -4.81 18.11 -1.20
C ALA A 125 -5.40 19.49 -0.87
N GLN A 126 -6.70 19.69 -1.10
CA GLN A 126 -7.40 20.93 -0.73
C GLN A 126 -7.40 21.15 0.79
N ALA A 127 -7.65 20.09 1.57
CA ALA A 127 -7.61 20.16 3.03
C ALA A 127 -6.20 20.45 3.56
N THR A 128 -5.17 19.76 3.04
CA THR A 128 -3.77 20.05 3.37
C THR A 128 -3.40 21.50 3.05
N ALA A 129 -3.77 21.99 1.87
CA ALA A 129 -3.47 23.37 1.47
C ALA A 129 -4.15 24.39 2.38
N ALA A 130 -5.40 24.15 2.80
CA ALA A 130 -6.09 25.03 3.74
C ALA A 130 -5.40 25.09 5.11
N ILE A 131 -4.95 23.95 5.64
CA ILE A 131 -4.22 23.86 6.91
C ILE A 131 -2.89 24.63 6.82
N VAL A 132 -2.08 24.32 5.79
CA VAL A 132 -0.76 24.94 5.58
C VAL A 132 -0.85 26.45 5.35
N THR A 133 -1.92 26.94 4.72
CA THR A 133 -2.12 28.37 4.49
C THR A 133 -2.59 29.11 5.75
N ALA A 134 -3.43 28.44 6.57
CA ALA A 134 -4.00 29.04 7.78
C ALA A 134 -3.00 29.11 8.94
N ASP A 135 -2.07 28.15 9.01
CA ASP A 135 -1.09 28.06 10.09
C ASP A 135 0.35 27.93 9.54
N PRO A 136 1.16 29.00 9.61
CA PRO A 136 2.56 28.98 9.23
C PRO A 136 3.42 27.99 10.01
N GLU A 137 3.03 27.59 11.24
CA GLU A 137 3.73 26.54 11.99
C GLU A 137 3.58 25.16 11.29
N HIS A 138 2.50 24.97 10.54
CA HIS A 138 2.26 23.78 9.71
C HIS A 138 2.88 23.87 8.31
N ALA A 139 3.59 24.95 7.96
CA ALA A 139 4.22 25.10 6.63
C ALA A 139 5.30 24.03 6.33
N GLY A 140 5.84 23.38 7.37
CA GLY A 140 6.80 22.27 7.27
C GLY A 140 6.19 20.87 7.41
N CYS A 141 4.86 20.71 7.35
CA CYS A 141 4.21 19.42 7.64
C CYS A 141 4.56 18.31 6.63
N ILE A 142 4.50 17.06 7.10
CA ILE A 142 4.74 15.85 6.32
C ILE A 142 3.42 15.32 5.76
N GLY A 143 3.37 15.02 4.46
CA GLY A 143 2.18 14.44 3.83
C GLY A 143 1.85 13.02 4.32
N GLY A 144 0.61 12.77 4.76
CA GLY A 144 0.12 11.47 5.22
C GLY A 144 -0.42 10.53 4.13
N ALA A 145 -0.18 10.82 2.85
CA ALA A 145 -0.80 10.07 1.74
C ALA A 145 -0.18 8.68 1.53
N CYS A 146 1.12 8.50 1.83
CA CYS A 146 1.83 7.25 1.62
C CYS A 146 1.92 6.45 2.93
N PRO A 147 1.29 5.27 3.04
CA PRO A 147 1.33 4.48 4.28
C PRO A 147 2.75 4.03 4.63
N ALA A 148 3.64 3.82 3.66
CA ALA A 148 5.03 3.47 3.95
C ALA A 148 5.82 4.62 4.63
N VAL A 149 5.49 5.88 4.31
CA VAL A 149 6.08 7.04 5.00
C VAL A 149 5.51 7.16 6.40
N VAL A 150 4.19 7.01 6.55
CA VAL A 150 3.53 7.03 7.86
C VAL A 150 4.09 5.93 8.77
N HIS A 151 4.15 4.67 8.31
CA HIS A 151 4.73 3.56 9.07
C HIS A 151 6.23 3.76 9.38
N TYR A 152 6.97 4.44 8.50
CA TYR A 152 8.36 4.77 8.77
C TYR A 152 8.48 5.75 9.93
N ILE A 153 7.66 6.80 9.94
CA ILE A 153 7.61 7.78 11.01
C ILE A 153 7.16 7.11 12.32
N GLU A 154 6.02 6.43 12.33
CA GLU A 154 5.48 5.79 13.53
C GLU A 154 6.45 4.78 14.19
N LYS A 155 7.22 4.04 13.38
CA LYS A 155 8.13 3.00 13.90
C LYS A 155 9.55 3.50 14.20
N TYR A 156 10.06 4.46 13.42
CA TYR A 156 11.48 4.84 13.44
C TYR A 156 11.74 6.30 13.78
N HIS A 157 10.73 7.17 13.68
CA HIS A 157 10.80 8.59 14.03
C HIS A 157 9.52 9.05 14.74
N PRO A 158 9.14 8.42 15.87
CA PRO A 158 7.89 8.73 16.56
C PRO A 158 7.78 10.19 16.99
N GLU A 159 8.91 10.88 17.17
CA GLU A 159 8.98 12.33 17.44
C GLU A 159 8.43 13.21 16.32
N LEU A 160 8.27 12.67 15.10
CA LEU A 160 7.74 13.39 13.93
C LEU A 160 6.26 13.07 13.66
N VAL A 161 5.60 12.24 14.48
CA VAL A 161 4.19 11.86 14.26
C VAL A 161 3.28 13.07 14.22
N ASP A 162 3.48 14.03 15.13
CA ASP A 162 2.68 15.26 15.20
C ASP A 162 2.97 16.23 14.04
N GLN A 163 4.03 15.99 13.26
CA GLN A 163 4.33 16.76 12.05
C GLN A 163 3.61 16.21 10.80
N ILE A 164 2.97 15.04 10.90
CA ILE A 164 2.15 14.51 9.81
C ILE A 164 0.89 15.37 9.73
N VAL A 165 0.57 15.87 8.53
CA VAL A 165 -0.64 16.64 8.31
C VAL A 165 -1.87 15.85 8.81
N PRO A 166 -2.77 16.45 9.62
CA PRO A 166 -3.88 15.75 10.26
C PRO A 166 -5.05 15.49 9.30
N VAL A 167 -4.76 14.95 8.12
CA VAL A 167 -5.72 14.52 7.12
C VAL A 167 -5.49 13.05 6.77
N VAL A 168 -6.57 12.32 6.53
CA VAL A 168 -6.50 10.91 6.14
C VAL A 168 -5.92 10.75 4.73
N SER A 169 -5.43 9.55 4.40
CA SER A 169 -4.92 9.26 3.06
C SER A 169 -6.00 9.40 1.98
N PRO A 170 -5.63 9.67 0.71
CA PRO A 170 -6.57 9.73 -0.41
C PRO A 170 -7.48 8.51 -0.53
N MET A 171 -6.96 7.31 -0.22
CA MET A 171 -7.72 6.07 -0.23
C MET A 171 -8.84 6.09 0.81
N ILE A 172 -8.54 6.50 2.05
CA ILE A 172 -9.53 6.58 3.14
C ILE A 172 -10.53 7.70 2.87
N ALA A 173 -10.06 8.86 2.41
CA ALA A 173 -10.92 9.97 2.03
C ALA A 173 -11.91 9.55 0.95
N HIS A 174 -11.44 8.92 -0.13
CA HIS A 174 -12.31 8.46 -1.19
C HIS A 174 -13.29 7.39 -0.72
N ALA A 175 -12.84 6.41 0.09
CA ALA A 175 -13.74 5.39 0.64
C ALA A 175 -14.89 5.97 1.47
N ARG A 176 -14.71 7.12 2.14
CA ARG A 176 -15.77 7.83 2.88
C ARG A 176 -16.75 8.59 1.96
N MET A 177 -16.40 8.80 0.69
CA MET A 177 -17.24 9.45 -0.31
C MET A 177 -18.14 8.47 -1.07
N LEU A 178 -17.84 7.17 -0.98
CA LEU A 178 -18.53 6.07 -1.67
C LEU A 178 -19.65 5.47 -0.83
#